data_AF-A0A953JJ05-F1
#
_entry.id   AF-A0A953JJ05-F1
#
_cell.length_a   1.000
_cell.length_b   1.000
_cell.length_c   1.000
_cell.angle_alpha   90.00
_cell.angle_beta   90.00
_cell.angle_gamma   90.00
#
_symmetry.space_group_name_H-M   'P 1'
#
loop_
_entity.id
_entity.type
_entity.pdbx_description
1 polymer ?
#
loop_
_entity_poly.entity_id
_entity_poly.type
_entity_poly.pdbx_seq_one_letter_code
_entity_poly.pdbx_strand_id
1 'polypeptide(L)' 'MSEAFQIQDGKALAEAFDLRALPPSFYEDPFPTYRALREHAPVKRMPDGSLFL' A
#
# COMPACT_ATOMS: atom_id res chain seq x y z
N MET A 1 3.26 -6.55 -24.05
CA MET A 1 2.72 -7.42 -22.98
C MET A 1 2.93 -6.64 -21.68
N SER A 2 2.30 -5.48 -21.51
CA SER A 2 0.92 -5.32 -21.03
C SER A 2 0.79 -5.95 -19.64
N GLU A 3 1.44 -5.32 -18.67
CA GLU A 3 1.34 -5.70 -17.28
C GLU A 3 -0.11 -5.48 -16.85
N ALA A 4 -0.81 -6.58 -16.60
CA ALA A 4 -2.17 -6.54 -16.09
C ALA A 4 -2.12 -5.75 -14.78
N PHE A 5 -2.86 -4.63 -14.72
CA PHE A 5 -3.21 -3.96 -13.47
C PHE A 5 -3.86 -5.02 -12.58
N GLN A 6 -3.05 -5.67 -11.75
CA GLN A 6 -3.51 -6.67 -10.81
C GLN A 6 -4.49 -5.92 -9.91
N ILE A 7 -5.75 -6.32 -9.94
CA ILE A 7 -6.73 -5.85 -8.96
C ILE A 7 -6.27 -6.49 -7.65
N GLN A 8 -5.36 -5.81 -6.96
CA GLN A 8 -4.91 -6.20 -5.65
C GLN A 8 -6.10 -5.97 -4.71
N ASP A 9 -6.39 -6.96 -3.88
CA ASP A 9 -7.36 -6.81 -2.80
C ASP A 9 -6.89 -5.64 -1.91
N GLY A 10 -7.68 -4.57 -1.84
CA GLY A 10 -7.29 -3.33 -1.18
C GLY A 10 -6.97 -3.52 0.30
N LYS A 11 -7.63 -4.46 0.97
CA LYS A 11 -7.34 -4.79 2.36
C LYS A 11 -5.98 -5.47 2.47
N ALA A 12 -5.71 -6.49 1.65
CA ALA A 12 -4.40 -7.15 1.63
C ALA A 12 -3.25 -6.17 1.32
N LEU A 13 -3.49 -5.22 0.41
CA LEU A 13 -2.52 -4.17 0.08
C LEU A 13 -2.26 -3.24 1.28
N ALA A 14 -3.31 -2.81 1.97
CA ALA A 14 -3.18 -1.99 3.19
C ALA A 14 -2.48 -2.75 4.33
N GLU A 15 -2.74 -4.06 4.47
CA GLU A 15 -2.10 -4.92 5.47
C GLU A 15 -0.61 -5.10 5.18
N ALA A 16 -0.24 -5.34 3.92
CA ALA A 16 1.14 -5.56 3.48
C ALA A 16 1.99 -4.28 3.38
N PHE A 17 1.39 -3.09 3.44
CA PHE A 17 2.14 -1.84 3.34
C PHE A 17 3.19 -1.67 4.46
N ASP A 18 4.44 -1.50 4.05
CA ASP A 18 5.58 -1.10 4.89
C ASP A 18 6.42 -0.06 4.14
N LEU A 19 6.51 1.16 4.69
CA LEU A 19 7.26 2.27 4.10
C LEU A 19 8.76 1.96 3.95
N ARG A 20 9.29 1.02 4.75
CA ARG A 20 10.70 0.61 4.74
C ARG A 20 11.00 -0.43 3.65
N ALA A 21 9.98 -1.01 3.03
CA ALA A 21 10.09 -2.11 2.07
C ALA A 21 9.01 -2.01 0.98
N LEU A 22 9.05 -0.92 0.20
CA LEU A 22 8.07 -0.69 -0.85
C LEU A 22 8.41 -1.48 -2.13
N PRO A 23 7.42 -2.09 -2.80
CA PRO A 23 7.64 -2.75 -4.08
C PRO A 23 7.92 -1.73 -5.19
N PRO A 24 8.64 -2.11 -6.28
CA PRO A 24 8.90 -1.23 -7.42
C PRO A 24 7.64 -0.55 -7.99
N SER A 25 6.52 -1.29 -8.06
CA SER A 25 5.23 -0.79 -8.56
C SER A 25 4.67 0.39 -7.77
N PHE A 26 5.04 0.53 -6.49
CA PHE A 26 4.64 1.69 -5.69
C PHE A 26 5.27 2.98 -6.22
N TYR A 27 6.50 2.92 -6.73
CA TYR A 27 7.19 4.07 -7.31
C TYR A 27 6.63 4.44 -8.70
N GLU A 28 6.01 3.48 -9.38
CA GLU A 28 5.34 3.69 -10.68
C GLU A 28 3.93 4.29 -10.51
N ASP A 29 3.14 3.73 -9.58
CA ASP A 29 1.82 4.24 -9.22
C ASP A 29 1.50 4.01 -7.74
N PRO A 30 1.64 5.05 -6.88
CA PRO A 30 1.36 4.91 -5.45
C PRO A 30 -0.14 5.03 -5.12
N PHE A 31 -0.98 5.52 -6.06
CA PHE A 31 -2.37 5.85 -5.77
C PHE A 31 -3.26 4.66 -5.36
N PRO A 32 -3.11 3.45 -5.95
CA PRO A 32 -3.81 2.26 -5.47
C PRO A 32 -3.53 1.96 -4.00
N THR A 33 -2.27 2.13 -3.58
CA THR A 33 -1.85 1.91 -2.19
C THR A 33 -2.46 2.96 -1.25
N TYR A 34 -2.44 4.23 -1.63
CA TYR A 34 -3.08 5.28 -0.81
C TYR A 34 -4.59 5.10 -0.71
N ARG A 35 -5.26 4.66 -1.79
CA ARG A 35 -6.69 4.34 -1.75
C ARG A 35 -6.97 3.22 -0.75
N ALA A 36 -6.23 2.12 -0.85
CA ALA A 36 -6.30 0.99 0.07
C ALA A 36 -6.07 1.40 1.54
N LEU A 37 -5.05 2.21 1.81
CA LEU A 37 -4.77 2.73 3.16
C LEU A 37 -5.93 3.57 3.70
N ARG A 38 -6.46 4.51 2.90
CA ARG A 38 -7.58 5.35 3.34
C ARG A 38 -8.84 4.55 3.66
N GLU A 39 -9.11 3.48 2.91
CA GLU A 39 -10.31 2.65 3.08
C GLU A 39 -10.19 1.65 4.24
N HIS A 40 -9.01 1.07 4.45
CA HIS A 40 -8.84 -0.08 5.36
C HIS A 40 -7.90 0.17 6.54
N ALA A 41 -6.97 1.10 6.44
CA ALA A 41 -5.98 1.41 7.48
C ALA A 41 -5.63 2.91 7.51
N PRO A 42 -6.62 3.80 7.75
CA PRO A 42 -6.41 5.25 7.69
C PRO A 42 -5.42 5.78 8.74
N VAL A 43 -5.09 4.96 9.74
CA VAL A 43 -3.98 5.17 10.66
C VAL A 43 -3.16 3.89 10.68
N LYS A 44 -2.11 3.83 9.87
CA LYS A 44 -1.29 2.64 9.71
C LYS A 44 -0.10 2.69 10.67
N ARG A 45 -0.07 1.75 11.63
CA ARG A 45 1.05 1.55 12.55
C ARG A 45 2.15 0.75 11.87
N MET A 46 3.38 1.24 11.92
CA MET A 46 4.56 0.56 11.40
C MET A 46 5.26 -0.26 12.49
N PRO A 47 6.05 -1.29 12.12
CA PRO A 47 6.73 -2.13 13.10
C PRO A 47 7.78 -1.40 13.96
N ASP A 48 8.28 -0.25 13.51
CA ASP A 48 9.18 0.61 14.28
C ASP A 48 8.43 1.56 15.25
N GLY A 49 7.10 1.46 15.31
CA GLY A 49 6.24 2.28 16.15
C GLY A 49 5.80 3.59 15.52
N SER A 50 6.27 3.92 14.31
CA SER A 50 5.82 5.10 13.57
C SER A 50 4.38 4.95 13.07
N LEU A 51 3.74 6.08 12.75
CA LEU A 51 2.40 6.14 12.17
C LEU A 51 2.48 6.70 10.76
N PHE A 52 1.72 6.09 9.85
CA PHE A 52 1.46 6.59 8.51
C PHE A 52 -0.02 7.03 8.43
N LEU A 53 -0.26 8.26 7.96
CA LEU A 53 -1.55 8.94 7.87
C LEU A 53 -1.85 9.36 6.42
#